data_AF-A0A9J6EEI9-F1
#
_entry.id   AF-A0A9J6EEI9-F1
#
_cell.length_a   1.000
_cell.length_b   1.000
_cell.length_c   1.000
_cell.angle_alpha   90.00
_cell.angle_beta   90.00
_cell.angle_gamma   90.00
#
_symmetry.space_group_name_H-M   'P 1'
#
loop_
_entity.id
_entity.type
_entity.pdbx_description
1 polymer ?
#
loop_
_entity_poly.entity_id
_entity_poly.type
_entity_poly.pdbx_seq_one_letter_code
_entity_poly.pdbx_strand_id
1 'polypeptide(L)'
;MHAVKAYAATGEDALEGVVHGIPQHTATKTLLGNMWIRTQGVKLLEAHVIGDTQSANLIFSKPVLPKIVYYYGGELLRHPFRATMQVCKICRGKGHREDVCPNPA
;
A
#
# COMPACT_ATOMS: atom_id res chain seq x y z
N MET A 1 4.90 8.93 18.49
CA MET A 1 5.89 9.10 17.41
C MET A 1 5.58 8.09 16.30
N HIS A 2 4.79 8.47 15.30
CA HIS A 2 4.50 7.57 14.17
C HIS A 2 5.61 7.74 13.12
N ALA A 3 6.52 6.78 13.07
CA ALA A 3 7.56 6.71 12.06
C ALA A 3 6.89 6.68 10.67
N VAL A 4 7.08 7.75 9.90
CA VAL A 4 6.70 7.78 8.48
C VAL A 4 7.68 6.86 7.77
N LYS A 5 7.26 5.63 7.47
CA LYS A 5 7.96 4.82 6.46
C LYS A 5 7.69 5.48 5.11
N ALA A 6 8.65 6.28 4.65
CA ALA A 6 8.69 6.68 3.25
C ALA A 6 8.81 5.40 2.42
N TYR A 7 7.77 5.07 1.66
CA TYR A 7 7.80 3.91 0.76
C TYR A 7 8.84 4.22 -0.32
N ALA A 8 9.84 3.34 -0.47
CA ALA A 8 10.76 3.43 -1.58
C ALA A 8 9.95 3.42 -2.87
N ALA A 9 10.23 4.35 -3.78
CA ALA A 9 9.57 4.39 -5.07
C ALA A 9 9.69 3.00 -5.70
N THR A 10 8.55 2.39 -5.99
CA THR A 10 8.47 1.09 -6.66
C THR A 10 9.35 1.16 -7.91
N GLY A 11 10.33 0.26 -8.01
CA GLY A 11 11.28 0.25 -9.12
C GLY A 11 10.54 0.21 -10.46
N GLU A 12 11.20 0.67 -11.54
CA GLU A 12 10.56 0.89 -12.84
C GLU A 12 9.75 -0.31 -13.35
N ASP A 13 10.06 -1.54 -12.91
CA ASP A 13 9.42 -2.80 -13.29
C ASP A 13 8.45 -3.44 -12.28
N ALA A 14 8.01 -2.69 -11.28
CA ALA A 14 7.02 -3.15 -10.32
C ALA A 14 5.76 -2.26 -10.33
N LEU A 15 4.63 -2.88 -10.00
CA LEU A 15 3.32 -2.22 -9.99
C LEU A 15 2.67 -2.36 -8.61
N GLU A 16 2.07 -1.28 -8.12
CA GLU A 16 1.44 -1.22 -6.79
C GLU A 16 -0.08 -1.40 -6.86
N GLY A 17 -0.63 -2.04 -5.83
CA GLY A 17 -2.06 -2.19 -5.64
C GLY A 17 -2.44 -2.28 -4.17
N VAL A 18 -3.61 -1.74 -3.84
CA VAL A 18 -4.17 -1.80 -2.48
C VAL A 18 -5.26 -2.86 -2.43
N VAL A 19 -5.30 -3.62 -1.34
CA VAL A 19 -6.42 -4.49 -0.99
C VAL A 19 -6.97 -4.09 0.37
N HIS A 20 -8.28 -4.25 0.53
CA HIS A 20 -8.98 -4.01 1.79
C HIS A 20 -9.39 -5.33 2.44
N GLY A 21 -9.73 -5.30 3.72
CA GLY A 21 -10.14 -6.50 4.47
C GLY A 21 -8.98 -7.30 5.06
N ILE A 22 -7.80 -6.69 5.18
CA ILE A 22 -6.65 -7.28 5.86
C ILE A 22 -6.73 -6.93 7.34
N PRO A 23 -6.64 -7.89 8.28
CA PRO A 23 -6.66 -7.58 9.71
C PRO A 23 -5.54 -6.59 10.08
N GLN A 24 -5.86 -5.65 10.96
CA GLN A 24 -4.87 -4.72 11.51
C GLN A 24 -3.74 -5.49 12.19
N HIS A 25 -2.54 -4.90 12.18
CA HIS A 25 -1.33 -5.48 12.77
C HIS A 25 -0.89 -6.83 12.17
N THR A 26 -1.43 -7.23 11.01
CA THR A 26 -0.94 -8.41 10.29
C THR A 26 0.53 -8.23 9.95
N ALA A 27 1.38 -9.15 10.41
CA ALA A 27 2.80 -9.12 10.09
C ALA A 27 3.04 -9.31 8.59
N THR A 28 4.01 -8.57 8.03
CA THR A 28 4.39 -8.68 6.61
C THR A 28 4.67 -10.12 6.16
N LYS A 29 5.35 -10.92 7.00
CA LYS A 29 5.62 -12.34 6.71
C LYS A 29 4.32 -13.15 6.56
N THR A 30 3.32 -12.90 7.39
CA THR A 30 2.01 -13.54 7.34
C THR A 30 1.23 -13.11 6.10
N LEU A 31 1.31 -11.83 5.74
CA LEU A 31 0.73 -11.31 4.49
C LEU A 31 1.31 -12.04 3.29
N LEU A 32 2.64 -12.07 3.14
CA LEU A 32 3.30 -12.72 2.01
C LEU A 32 3.04 -14.24 1.95
N GLY A 33 3.09 -14.92 3.10
CA GLY A 33 2.92 -16.38 3.15
C GLY A 33 1.50 -16.88 2.85
N ASN A 34 0.48 -16.03 3.07
CA ASN A 34 -0.93 -16.40 2.88
C ASN A 34 -1.60 -15.67 1.72
N MET A 35 -0.83 -14.93 0.92
CA MET A 35 -1.32 -14.24 -0.27
C MET A 35 -1.03 -15.08 -1.51
N TRP A 36 -2.07 -15.35 -2.30
CA TRP A 36 -1.95 -16.08 -3.55
C TRP A 36 -2.46 -15.27 -4.73
N ILE A 37 -1.74 -15.37 -5.85
CA ILE A 37 -2.10 -14.76 -7.12
C ILE A 37 -2.32 -15.87 -8.13
N ARG A 38 -3.50 -15.90 -8.75
CA ARG A 38 -3.82 -16.86 -9.82
C ARG A 38 -3.45 -16.37 -11.21
N THR A 39 -3.22 -15.07 -11.38
CA THR A 39 -2.82 -14.49 -12.66
C THR A 39 -1.44 -14.97 -13.06
N GLN A 40 -1.35 -15.67 -14.19
CA GLN A 40 -0.10 -16.22 -14.70
C GLN A 40 0.92 -15.10 -15.00
N GLY A 41 2.20 -15.36 -14.70
CA GLY A 41 3.30 -14.43 -14.93
C GLY A 41 3.40 -13.29 -13.92
N VAL A 42 2.48 -13.20 -12.94
CA VAL A 42 2.51 -12.20 -11.88
C VAL A 42 3.02 -12.82 -10.59
N LYS A 43 4.02 -12.17 -9.97
CA LYS A 43 4.52 -12.53 -8.65
C LYS A 43 4.30 -11.38 -7.68
N LEU A 44 3.96 -11.72 -6.43
CA LEU A 44 3.98 -10.77 -5.33
C LEU A 44 5.43 -10.62 -4.88
N LEU A 45 5.95 -9.40 -4.96
CA LEU A 45 7.30 -9.06 -4.54
C LEU A 45 7.29 -8.65 -3.07
N GLU A 46 6.36 -7.77 -2.70
CA GLU A 46 6.25 -7.24 -1.34
C GLU A 46 4.79 -7.02 -0.95
N ALA A 47 4.52 -7.06 0.36
CA ALA A 47 3.21 -6.77 0.93
C ALA A 47 3.35 -6.13 2.31
N HIS A 48 2.59 -5.08 2.59
CA HIS A 48 2.61 -4.44 3.90
C HIS A 48 1.27 -3.78 4.23
N VAL A 49 0.88 -3.85 5.51
CA VAL A 49 -0.29 -3.12 6.02
C VAL A 49 -0.03 -1.61 5.92
N ILE A 50 -1.03 -0.86 5.48
CA ILE A 50 -0.98 0.59 5.35
C ILE A 50 -1.34 1.21 6.71
N GLY A 51 -0.33 1.70 7.42
CA GLY A 51 -0.52 2.34 8.72
C GLY A 51 -1.32 1.47 9.69
N ASP A 52 -2.30 2.06 10.36
CA ASP A 52 -3.23 1.37 11.27
C ASP A 52 -4.60 1.09 10.62
N THR A 53 -4.60 0.75 9.33
CA THR A 53 -5.84 0.49 8.57
C THR A 53 -6.02 -1.00 8.30
N GLN A 54 -7.23 -1.39 7.89
CA GLN A 54 -7.52 -2.75 7.41
C GLN A 54 -7.16 -2.94 5.92
N SER A 55 -6.10 -2.26 5.46
CA SER A 55 -5.68 -2.27 4.07
C SER A 55 -4.21 -2.63 3.95
N ALA A 56 -3.84 -3.33 2.90
CA ALA A 56 -2.45 -3.63 2.58
C ALA A 56 -2.10 -3.13 1.19
N ASN A 57 -0.89 -2.59 1.06
CA ASN A 57 -0.26 -2.33 -0.22
C ASN A 57 0.50 -3.58 -0.66
N LEU A 58 0.38 -3.90 -1.94
CA LEU A 58 0.94 -5.07 -2.59
C LEU A 58 1.77 -4.60 -3.78
N ILE A 59 3.00 -5.09 -3.88
CA ILE A 59 3.92 -4.79 -4.97
C ILE A 59 4.06 -6.04 -5.83
N PHE A 60 3.74 -5.92 -7.12
CA PHE A 60 3.73 -7.01 -8.07
C PHE A 60 4.82 -6.85 -9.13
N SER A 61 5.28 -7.97 -9.69
CA SER A 61 6.07 -7.97 -10.92
C SER A 61 5.20 -7.60 -12.12
N LYS A 62 5.72 -6.76 -13.04
CA LYS A 62 5.13 -6.53 -14.38
C LYS A 62 4.91 -7.85 -15.15
N PRO A 63 4.03 -7.90 -16.18
CA PRO A 63 3.42 -6.76 -16.90
C PRO A 63 1.94 -6.47 -16.60
N VAL A 64 1.23 -7.34 -15.88
CA VAL A 64 -0.23 -7.20 -15.66
C VAL A 64 -0.55 -7.18 -14.17
N LEU A 65 -1.38 -6.23 -13.74
CA LEU A 65 -1.88 -6.20 -12.36
C LEU A 65 -3.11 -7.11 -12.21
N PRO A 66 -3.08 -8.08 -11.27
CA PRO A 66 -4.23 -8.95 -11.00
C PRO A 66 -5.39 -8.11 -10.50
N LYS A 67 -6.62 -8.42 -10.92
CA LYS A 67 -7.84 -7.77 -10.41
C LYS A 67 -8.23 -8.32 -9.03
N ILE A 68 -7.97 -9.62 -8.83
CA ILE A 68 -8.32 -10.36 -7.62
C ILE A 68 -7.05 -11.00 -7.07
N VAL A 69 -6.88 -10.91 -5.76
CA VAL A 69 -5.90 -11.69 -5.01
C VAL A 69 -6.61 -12.51 -3.94
N TYR A 70 -5.95 -13.54 -3.44
CA TYR A 70 -6.52 -14.43 -2.43
C TYR A 70 -5.74 -14.33 -1.14
N TYR A 71 -6.44 -14.10 -0.03
CA TYR A 71 -5.85 -14.06 1.31
C TYR A 71 -6.57 -15.06 2.22
N TYR A 72 -5.85 -16.05 2.74
CA TYR A 72 -6.45 -17.19 3.47
C TYR A 72 -7.60 -17.87 2.70
N GLY A 73 -7.56 -17.85 1.37
CA GLY A 73 -8.59 -18.42 0.50
C GLY A 73 -9.79 -17.50 0.24
N GLY A 74 -9.88 -16.34 0.91
CA GLY A 74 -10.87 -15.30 0.61
C GLY A 74 -10.44 -14.43 -0.57
N GLU A 75 -11.40 -14.09 -1.45
CA GLU A 75 -11.17 -13.22 -2.59
C GLU A 75 -11.17 -11.74 -2.19
N LEU A 76 -10.10 -11.04 -2.52
CA LEU A 76 -9.95 -9.60 -2.31
C LEU A 76 -9.77 -8.88 -3.64
N LEU A 77 -10.56 -7.83 -3.84
CA LEU A 77 -10.41 -6.93 -4.98
C LEU A 77 -9.20 -6.02 -4.78
N ARG A 78 -8.36 -5.94 -5.82
CA ARG A 78 -7.24 -5.02 -5.88
C ARG A 78 -7.69 -3.69 -6.46
N HIS A 79 -7.35 -2.62 -5.77
CA HIS A 79 -7.54 -1.24 -6.17
C HIS A 79 -6.20 -0.61 -6.59
N PRO A 80 -6.17 0.35 -7.52
CA PRO A 80 -4.96 1.10 -7.83
C PRO A 80 -4.46 1.82 -6.58
N PHE A 81 -3.16 1.72 -6.28
CA PHE A 81 -2.56 2.55 -5.24
C PHE A 81 -2.65 4.02 -5.67
N ARG A 82 -3.40 4.82 -4.92
CA ARG A 82 -3.44 6.28 -5.08
C ARG A 82 -2.76 6.87 -3.87
N ALA A 83 -1.57 7.43 -4.07
CA ALA A 83 -0.94 8.24 -3.04
C ALA A 83 -1.91 9.38 -2.68
N THR A 84 -2.48 9.34 -1.48
CA THR A 84 -3.22 10.48 -0.94
C THR A 84 -2.23 11.62 -0.79
N MET A 85 -2.40 12.69 -1.58
CA MET A 85 -1.60 13.90 -1.43
C MET A 85 -1.64 14.33 0.03
N GLN A 86 -0.47 14.46 0.66
CA GLN A 86 -0.40 15.08 1.97
C GLN A 86 -0.73 16.56 1.81
N VAL A 87 -1.88 16.95 2.38
CA VAL A 87 -2.32 18.34 2.45
C VAL A 87 -2.14 18.81 3.89
N CYS A 88 -1.42 19.91 4.06
CA CYS A 88 -1.25 20.56 5.35
C CYS A 88 -2.59 21.10 5.82
N LYS A 89 -3.02 20.75 7.03
CA LYS A 89 -4.29 21.24 7.59
C LYS A 89 -4.23 22.71 8.02
N ILE A 90 -3.02 23.25 8.25
CA ILE A 90 -2.79 24.63 8.69
C ILE A 90 -2.89 25.58 7.49
N CYS A 91 -1.97 25.48 6.54
CA CYS A 91 -1.89 26.41 5.41
C CYS A 91 -2.63 25.93 4.15
N ARG A 92 -3.22 24.73 4.18
CA ARG A 92 -3.83 24.04 3.01
C ARG A 92 -2.87 23.78 1.84
N GLY A 93 -1.57 23.96 2.06
CA GLY A 93 -0.52 23.65 1.09
C GLY A 93 -0.36 22.15 0.87
N LYS A 94 0.05 21.77 -0.34
CA LYS A 94 0.33 20.37 -0.71
C LYS A 94 1.80 20.04 -0.44
N GLY A 95 2.08 18.77 -0.13
CA GLY A 95 3.45 18.24 -0.07
C GLY A 95 4.16 18.36 1.28
N HIS A 96 3.47 18.85 2.32
CA HIS A 96 4.02 18.91 3.67
C HIS A 96 2.93 18.66 4.72
N ARG A 97 3.34 18.17 5.89
CA ARG A 97 2.45 17.94 7.03
C ARG A 97 2.35 19.22 7.87
N GLU A 98 1.37 19.23 8.76
CA GLU A 98 1.16 20.33 9.72
C GLU A 98 2.39 20.61 10.59
N ASP A 99 3.13 19.57 10.98
CA ASP A 99 4.32 19.67 11.84
C ASP A 99 5.54 20.34 11.20
N VAL A 100 5.62 20.35 9.86
CA VAL A 100 6.71 20.97 9.10
C VAL A 100 6.18 22.11 8.21
N CYS A 101 5.06 22.70 8.61
CA CYS A 101 4.45 23.80 7.87
C CYS A 101 5.42 25.01 7.85
N PRO A 102 5.82 25.52 6.68
CA PRO A 102 6.70 26.69 6.59
C PRO A 102 5.99 27.99 6.97
N ASN A 103 4.66 27.95 7.08
CA ASN A 103 3.83 29.07 7.55
C ASN A 103 2.87 28.55 8.63
N PRO A 104 3.36 28.27 9.85
CA PRO A 104 2.48 28.00 10.97
C PRO A 104 1.70 29.30 11.25
N ALA A 105 0.37 29.22 11.21
CA ALA A 105 -0.50 30.33 11.56
C ALA A 105 -0.40 30.67 13.05
#